data_AF-A0A838UVT0-F1
#
_entry.id   AF-A0A838UVT0-F1
#
_cell.length_a   1.000
_cell.length_b   1.000
_cell.length_c   1.000
_cell.angle_alpha   90.00
_cell.angle_beta   90.00
_cell.angle_gamma   90.00
#
_symmetry.space_group_name_H-M   'P 1'
#
loop_
_entity.id
_entity.type
_entity.pdbx_description
1 polymer ?
#
loop_
_entity_poly.entity_id
_entity_poly.type
_entity_poly.pdbx_seq_one_letter_code
_entity_poly.pdbx_strand_id
1 'polypeptide(L)' 'MEEKEWYTQQELATMMGLALDKIRTTVSTLSKAGVIKTQRDVRDSRYVLVHATSVPIIRQTLGA' A
#
# COMPACT_ATOMS: atom_id res chain seq x y z
N MET A 1 -16.71 -12.04 7.67
CA MET A 1 -15.29 -11.92 7.27
C MET A 1 -14.82 -10.60 7.85
N GLU A 2 -13.85 -10.61 8.76
CA GLU A 2 -13.20 -9.36 9.17
C GLU A 2 -12.46 -8.79 7.94
N GLU A 3 -12.79 -7.57 7.55
CA GLU A 3 -12.05 -6.87 6.51
C GLU A 3 -10.65 -6.56 7.06
N LYS A 4 -9.63 -7.08 6.38
CA LYS A 4 -8.24 -6.82 6.73
C LYS A 4 -7.94 -5.32 6.60
N GLU A 5 -7.62 -4.67 7.72
CA GLU A 5 -7.39 -3.21 7.75
C GLU A 5 -6.06 -2.76 7.13
N TRP A 6 -5.04 -3.63 7.13
CA TRP A 6 -3.67 -3.27 6.73
C TRP A 6 -3.10 -4.26 5.73
N TYR A 7 -2.65 -3.76 4.57
CA TYR A 7 -2.09 -4.56 3.49
C TYR A 7 -0.58 -4.34 3.35
N THR A 8 0.14 -5.42 3.09
CA THR A 8 1.52 -5.32 2.60
C THR A 8 1.53 -4.81 1.16
N GLN A 9 2.64 -4.21 0.73
CA GLN A 9 2.81 -3.80 -0.66
C GLN A 9 2.82 -4.99 -1.63
N GLN A 10 3.25 -6.17 -1.16
CA GLN A 10 3.17 -7.41 -1.94
C GLN A 10 1.72 -7.81 -2.20
N GLU A 11 0.86 -7.73 -1.19
CA GLU A 11 -0.57 -8.01 -1.36
C GLU A 11 -1.22 -7.01 -2.31
N LEU A 12 -0.88 -5.73 -2.21
CA LEU A 12 -1.35 -4.73 -3.17
C LEU A 12 -0.90 -5.05 -4.60
N ALA A 13 0.35 -5.45 -4.79
CA ALA A 13 0.88 -5.86 -6.09
C ALA A 13 0.09 -7.04 -6.68
N THR A 14 -0.17 -8.06 -5.87
CA THR A 14 -0.95 -9.23 -6.27
C THR A 14 -2.42 -8.86 -6.57
N MET A 15 -3.07 -8.08 -5.71
CA MET A 15 -4.48 -7.67 -5.89
C MET A 15 -4.68 -6.78 -7.12
N MET A 16 -3.71 -5.91 -7.43
CA MET A 16 -3.77 -4.99 -8.55
C MET A 16 -3.19 -5.56 -9.85
N GLY A 17 -2.55 -6.74 -9.81
CA GLY A 17 -1.85 -7.31 -10.96
C GLY A 17 -0.68 -6.43 -11.44
N LEU A 18 -0.01 -5.73 -10.51
CA LEU A 18 1.06 -4.77 -10.82
C LEU A 18 2.41 -5.25 -10.30
N ALA A 19 3.49 -4.77 -10.92
CA ALA A 19 4.84 -5.00 -10.42
C ALA A 19 5.05 -4.37 -9.04
N LEU A 20 5.70 -5.12 -8.13
CA LEU A 20 5.96 -4.70 -6.75
C LEU A 20 6.71 -3.35 -6.68
N ASP A 21 7.66 -3.11 -7.58
CA ASP A 21 8.44 -1.87 -7.57
C ASP A 21 7.60 -0.63 -7.93
N LYS A 22 6.57 -0.81 -8.77
CA LYS A 22 5.60 0.25 -9.09
C LYS A 22 4.76 0.60 -7.86
N ILE A 23 4.32 -0.41 -7.11
CA ILE A 23 3.61 -0.24 -5.84
C ILE A 23 4.51 0.46 -4.82
N ARG A 24 5.74 -0.03 -4.62
CA ARG A 24 6.74 0.55 -3.69
C ARG A 24 6.98 2.03 -3.94
N THR A 25 7.23 2.39 -5.19
CA THR A 25 7.48 3.77 -5.60
C THR A 25 6.27 4.65 -5.31
N THR A 26 5.07 4.20 -5.67
CA THR A 26 3.84 4.97 -5.49
C THR A 26 3.47 5.13 -4.02
N VAL A 27 3.54 4.04 -3.24
CA VAL A 27 3.29 4.07 -1.79
C VAL A 27 4.28 5.00 -1.09
N SER A 28 5.57 4.94 -1.45
CA SER A 28 6.60 5.83 -0.90
C SER A 28 6.30 7.30 -1.18
N THR A 29 5.95 7.63 -2.43
CA THR A 29 5.60 9.01 -2.83
C THR A 29 4.36 9.52 -2.12
N LEU A 30 3.27 8.74 -2.11
CA LEU A 30 2.00 9.15 -1.49
C LEU A 30 2.10 9.23 0.05
N SER A 31 2.88 8.34 0.68
CA SER A 31 3.14 8.36 2.13
C SER A 31 3.91 9.62 2.52
N LYS A 32 4.97 9.97 1.78
CA LYS A 32 5.74 11.21 1.99
C LYS A 32 4.88 12.47 1.79
N ALA A 33 3.92 12.42 0.87
CA ALA A 33 2.97 13.50 0.63
C ALA A 33 1.83 13.57 1.67
N GLY A 34 1.73 12.60 2.59
CA GLY A 34 0.67 12.55 3.61
C GLY A 34 -0.73 12.19 3.06
N VAL A 35 -0.81 11.69 1.82
CA VAL A 35 -2.09 11.41 1.13
C VAL A 35 -2.66 10.04 1.51
N ILE A 36 -1.80 9.12 1.95
CA ILE A 36 -2.20 7.77 2.38
C ILE A 36 -1.80 7.49 3.82
N LYS A 37 -2.54 6.60 4.47
CA LYS A 37 -2.22 6.09 5.80
C LYS A 37 -1.32 4.87 5.68
N THR A 38 -0.14 4.98 6.30
CA THR A 38 0.85 3.91 6.35
C THR A 38 1.33 3.70 7.77
N GLN A 39 1.70 2.47 8.11
CA GLN A 39 2.39 2.15 9.36
C GLN A 39 3.55 1.20 9.10
N ARG A 40 4.50 1.14 10.03
CA ARG A 40 5.54 0.11 9.99
C ARG A 40 4.94 -1.21 10.46
N ASP A 41 5.34 -2.30 9.81
CA ASP A 41 5.00 -3.63 10.32
C ASP A 41 5.73 -3.86 11.65
N VAL A 42 4.98 -4.25 12.69
CA VAL A 42 5.50 -4.52 14.03
C VAL A 42 6.40 -5.77 14.06
N ARG A 43 6.25 -6.67 13.10
CA ARG A 43 7.03 -7.91 12.98
C ARG A 43 8.33 -7.69 12.23
N ASP A 44 8.35 -6.74 11.29
CA ASP A 44 9.56 -6.34 10.57
C ASP A 44 9.45 -4.88 10.11
N SER A 45 10.13 -4.00 10.84
CA SER A 45 10.11 -2.55 10.63
C SER A 45 10.56 -2.07 9.24
N ARG A 46 11.13 -2.96 8.42
CA ARG A 46 11.50 -2.66 7.02
C ARG A 46 10.28 -2.63 6.10
N TYR A 47 9.16 -3.25 6.49
CA TYR A 47 7.94 -3.22 5.72
C TYR A 47 7.01 -2.08 6.13
N VAL A 48 6.42 -1.46 5.11
CA VAL A 48 5.39 -0.45 5.27
C VAL A 48 4.06 -1.07 4.86
N LEU A 49 3.14 -1.09 5.81
CA LEU A 49 1.75 -1.50 5.62
C LEU A 49 0.93 -0.29 5.18
N VAL A 50 -0.06 -0.54 4.33
CA VAL A 50 -0.99 0.45 3.79
C VAL A 50 -2.38 0.17 4.33
N HIS A 51 -3.03 1.20 4.86
CA HIS A 51 -4.39 1.06 5.38
C HIS A 51 -5.39 0.82 4.23
N ALA A 52 -6.42 0.02 4.48
CA ALA A 52 -7.46 -0.33 3.51
C ALA A 52 -8.09 0.90 2.83
N THR A 53 -8.34 1.96 3.59
CA THR A 53 -8.91 3.23 3.07
C THR A 53 -8.01 3.95 2.07
N SER A 54 -6.72 3.63 2.03
CA SER A 54 -5.76 4.25 1.11
C SER A 54 -5.55 3.46 -0.18
N VAL A 55 -6.06 2.21 -0.23
CA VAL A 55 -5.97 1.35 -1.42
C VAL A 55 -6.63 1.99 -2.66
N PRO A 56 -7.83 2.61 -2.59
CA PRO A 56 -8.45 3.26 -3.74
C PRO A 56 -7.60 4.40 -4.33
N ILE A 57 -6.90 5.16 -3.48
CA ILE A 57 -6.03 6.28 -3.91
C ILE A 57 -4.83 5.74 -4.69
N ILE A 58 -4.19 4.68 -4.18
CA ILE A 58 -3.06 4.02 -4.85
C ILE A 58 -3.52 3.45 -6.19
N ARG A 59 -4.68 2.80 -6.21
CA ARG A 59 -5.29 2.23 -7.41
C ARG A 59 -5.55 3.29 -8.49
N GLN A 60 -6.15 4.41 -8.10
CA GLN A 60 -6.38 5.56 -8.98
C GLN A 60 -5.07 6.15 -9.52
N THR A 61 -4.05 6.29 -8.67
CA THR A 61 -2.74 6.84 -9.05
C THR A 61 -2.03 5.94 -10.06
N LEU A 62 -2.25 4.63 -9.99
CA LEU A 62 -1.60 3.62 -10.83
C LEU A 62 -2.38 3.27 -12.10
N GLY A 63 -3.64 3.69 -12.20
CA GLY A 63 -4.56 3.36 -13.29
C GLY A 63 -4.99 1.90 -13.31
N ALA A 64 -5.17 1.26 -12.15
CA ALA A 64 -5.50 -0.18 -12.00
C ALA A 64 -6.87 -0.44 -11.38
#